data_AF-A0A442WF71-F1
#
_entry.id   AF-A0A442WF71-F1
#
_cell.length_a   1.000
_cell.length_b   1.000
_cell.length_c   1.000
_cell.angle_alpha   90.00
_cell.angle_beta   90.00
_cell.angle_gamma   90.00
#
_symmetry.space_group_name_H-M   'P 1'
#
loop_
_entity.id
_entity.type
_entity.pdbx_description
1 polymer ?
#
loop_
_entity_poly.entity_id
_entity_poly.type
_entity_poly.pdbx_seq_one_letter_code
_entity_poly.pdbx_strand_id
1 'polypeptide(L)'
;MKLLVKALSTLALALAIGGSALAQEYVKGEVVKIDAKQKKLTIKHEPLANLDMPAMTMVFVVAEDAMLDKVKTGQAIEFTADRVNGRITVTEIK
;
A
#
# COMPACT_ATOMS: atom_id res chain seq x y z
N MET A 1 -52.37 -21.98 -34.26
CA MET A 1 -52.49 -22.46 -32.87
C MET A 1 -51.46 -21.69 -32.04
N LYS A 2 -51.77 -20.75 -31.12
CA LYS A 2 -52.45 -20.97 -29.81
C LYS A 2 -51.85 -22.21 -29.11
N LEU A 3 -51.18 -22.20 -27.96
CA LEU A 3 -51.24 -21.37 -26.76
C LEU A 3 -50.04 -21.69 -25.82
N LEU A 4 -49.64 -20.68 -25.03
CA LEU A 4 -49.33 -20.70 -23.58
C LEU A 4 -48.86 -22.02 -22.94
N VAL A 5 -47.67 -22.01 -22.30
CA VAL A 5 -47.47 -22.61 -20.98
C VAL A 5 -46.42 -21.84 -20.16
N LYS A 6 -46.93 -21.14 -19.14
CA LYS A 6 -46.45 -20.93 -17.75
C LYS A 6 -45.02 -20.47 -17.46
N ALA A 7 -45.00 -19.37 -16.71
CA ALA A 7 -43.95 -18.94 -15.80
C ALA A 7 -43.42 -20.06 -14.89
N LEU A 8 -42.12 -20.05 -14.63
CA LEU A 8 -41.54 -20.55 -13.38
C LEU A 8 -40.30 -19.72 -13.02
N SER A 9 -40.28 -19.39 -11.74
CA SER A 9 -39.44 -18.46 -11.01
C SER A 9 -37.96 -18.84 -10.93
N THR A 10 -37.15 -17.85 -10.49
CA THR A 10 -35.82 -17.97 -9.84
C THR A 10 -34.67 -18.48 -10.72
N LEU A 11 -33.58 -17.73 -10.92
CA LEU A 11 -32.59 -17.48 -9.88
C LEU A 11 -31.72 -16.26 -10.27
N ALA A 12 -31.74 -15.23 -9.44
CA ALA A 12 -30.74 -14.17 -9.48
C ALA A 12 -29.42 -14.73 -8.92
N LEU A 13 -28.34 -14.70 -9.72
CA LEU A 13 -26.98 -14.88 -9.21
C LEU A 13 -26.19 -13.60 -9.50
N ALA A 14 -26.39 -12.59 -8.65
CA ALA A 14 -25.47 -11.48 -8.55
C ALA A 14 -24.20 -11.99 -7.83
N LEU A 15 -23.19 -12.37 -8.61
CA LEU A 15 -21.82 -12.51 -8.10
C LEU A 15 -21.29 -11.11 -7.84
N ALA A 16 -21.58 -10.60 -6.65
CA ALA A 16 -20.82 -9.51 -6.06
C ALA A 16 -19.40 -10.04 -5.85
N ILE A 17 -18.50 -9.69 -6.77
CA ILE A 17 -17.06 -9.82 -6.57
C ILE A 17 -16.74 -8.80 -5.48
N GLY A 18 -16.80 -9.24 -4.24
CA GLY A 18 -16.23 -8.52 -3.10
C GLY A 18 -14.74 -8.46 -3.32
N GLY A 19 -14.27 -7.40 -3.99
CA GLY A 19 -12.87 -7.02 -3.95
C GLY A 19 -12.54 -6.74 -2.50
N SER A 20 -11.88 -7.68 -1.84
CA SER A 20 -11.22 -7.42 -0.57
C SER A 20 -10.23 -6.30 -0.84
N ALA A 21 -10.58 -5.08 -0.46
CA ALA A 21 -9.62 -4.01 -0.32
C ALA A 21 -8.61 -4.53 0.71
N LEU A 22 -7.44 -4.97 0.24
CA LEU A 22 -6.32 -5.24 1.11
C LEU A 22 -6.03 -3.93 1.82
N ALA A 23 -6.40 -3.85 3.09
CA ALA A 23 -6.14 -2.68 3.90
C ALA A 23 -4.60 -2.58 4.00
N GLN A 24 -4.03 -1.68 3.21
CA GLN A 24 -2.60 -1.39 3.26
C GLN A 24 -2.33 -0.78 4.64
N GLU A 25 -1.58 -1.48 5.49
CA GLU A 25 -1.32 -1.04 6.86
C GLU A 25 -0.26 0.06 6.85
N TYR A 26 -0.67 1.29 7.16
CA TYR A 26 0.27 2.40 7.31
C TYR A 26 1.01 2.28 8.64
N VAL A 27 2.31 2.45 8.56
CA VAL A 27 3.21 2.46 9.71
C VAL A 27 3.75 3.88 9.87
N LYS A 28 3.90 4.31 11.12
CA LYS A 28 4.46 5.62 11.42
C LYS A 28 5.97 5.59 11.30
N GLY A 29 6.53 6.70 10.84
CA GLY A 29 7.96 6.90 10.83
C GLY A 29 8.34 8.36 10.76
N GLU A 30 9.65 8.61 10.86
CA GLU A 30 10.24 9.93 10.74
C GLU A 30 11.29 9.93 9.63
N VAL A 31 11.20 10.89 8.71
CA VAL A 31 12.18 11.04 7.63
C VAL A 31 13.48 11.60 8.18
N VAL A 32 14.52 10.78 8.23
CA VAL A 32 15.85 11.17 8.72
C VAL A 32 16.70 11.78 7.60
N LYS A 33 16.56 11.31 6.37
CA LYS A 33 17.32 11.80 5.22
C LYS A 33 16.59 11.54 3.90
N ILE A 34 16.71 12.48 2.97
CA ILE A 34 16.21 12.38 1.60
C ILE A 34 17.41 12.31 0.66
N ASP A 35 17.52 11.24 -0.13
CA ASP A 35 18.48 11.11 -1.23
C ASP A 35 17.73 11.07 -2.56
N ALA A 36 17.44 12.26 -3.09
CA ALA A 36 16.73 12.43 -4.36
C ALA A 36 17.52 11.89 -5.56
N LYS A 37 18.86 11.91 -5.50
CA LYS A 37 19.71 11.40 -6.58
C LYS A 37 19.58 9.89 -6.71
N GLN A 38 19.43 9.19 -5.59
CA GLN A 38 19.32 7.72 -5.55
C GLN A 38 17.89 7.21 -5.37
N LYS A 39 16.90 8.10 -5.29
CA LYS A 39 15.49 7.76 -5.06
C LYS A 39 15.28 6.96 -3.77
N LYS A 40 15.89 7.44 -2.69
CA LYS A 40 15.90 6.77 -1.39
C LYS A 40 15.50 7.70 -0.25
N LEU A 41 14.86 7.13 0.76
CA LEU A 41 14.56 7.77 2.03
C LEU A 41 15.22 6.98 3.16
N THR A 42 15.86 7.66 4.09
CA THR A 42 16.19 7.08 5.39
C THR A 42 15.05 7.40 6.33
N ILE A 43 14.38 6.37 6.84
CA ILE A 43 13.21 6.51 7.70
C ILE A 43 13.49 5.78 9.01
N LYS A 44 13.25 6.46 10.12
CA LYS A 44 13.13 5.85 11.44
C LYS A 44 11.69 5.36 11.58
N HIS A 45 11.47 4.08 11.39
CA HIS A 45 10.13 3.50 11.33
C HIS A 45 9.77 2.76 12.62
N GLU A 46 8.47 2.71 12.92
CA GLU A 46 7.89 1.77 13.87
C GLU A 46 7.92 0.33 13.31
N PRO A 47 7.56 -0.71 14.08
CA PRO A 47 7.64 -2.09 13.60
C PRO A 47 6.85 -2.29 12.29
N LEU A 48 7.49 -2.89 11.30
CA LEU A 48 6.88 -3.25 10.02
C LEU A 48 6.54 -4.74 10.07
N ALA A 49 5.34 -5.07 10.52
CA ALA A 49 4.89 -6.46 10.71
C ALA A 49 4.92 -7.26 9.41
N ASN A 50 4.56 -6.64 8.29
CA ASN A 50 4.53 -7.28 6.97
C ASN A 50 5.93 -7.63 6.42
N LEU A 51 6.99 -7.07 6.99
CA LEU A 51 8.38 -7.32 6.60
C LEU A 51 9.19 -8.00 7.71
N ASP A 52 8.56 -8.37 8.83
CA ASP A 52 9.19 -8.91 10.04
C ASP A 52 10.34 -8.03 10.55
N MET A 53 10.20 -6.71 10.45
CA MET A 53 11.22 -5.75 10.88
C MET A 53 10.81 -5.03 12.18
N PRO A 54 11.66 -5.03 13.23
CA PRO A 54 11.41 -4.24 14.43
C PRO A 54 11.57 -2.74 14.11
N ALA A 55 11.20 -1.89 15.06
CA ALA A 55 11.41 -0.44 14.94
C ALA A 55 12.91 -0.14 14.79
N MET A 56 13.31 0.46 13.66
CA MET A 56 14.70 0.81 13.38
C MET A 56 14.81 1.95 12.37
N THR A 57 16.03 2.43 12.16
CA THR A 57 16.33 3.44 11.14
C THR A 57 17.04 2.77 9.98
N MET A 58 16.42 2.76 8.81
CA MET A 58 17.02 2.16 7.62
C MET A 58 16.65 2.90 6.33
N VAL A 59 17.26 2.47 5.23
CA VAL A 59 17.09 3.08 3.91
C VAL A 59 16.04 2.31 3.11
N PHE A 60 15.05 3.04 2.63
CA PHE A 60 14.00 2.57 1.75
C PHE A 60 14.16 3.17 0.36
N VAL A 61 13.82 2.40 -0.67
CA VAL A 61 13.62 2.92 -2.02
C VAL A 61 12.22 3.52 -2.10
N VAL A 62 11.97 4.52 -2.94
CA VAL A 62 10.59 4.98 -3.20
C VAL A 62 10.04 4.36 -4.49
N ALA A 63 8.76 4.00 -4.49
CA ALA A 63 8.09 3.50 -5.68
C ALA A 63 7.94 4.60 -6.75
N GLU A 64 7.64 5.83 -6.32
CA GLU A 64 7.54 6.99 -7.20
C GLU A 64 8.41 8.16 -6.69
N ASP A 65 9.18 8.76 -7.60
CA ASP A 65 10.07 9.87 -7.27
C ASP A 65 9.34 11.07 -6.67
N ALA A 66 8.10 11.33 -7.13
CA ALA A 66 7.26 12.42 -6.66
C ALA A 66 6.88 12.31 -5.16
N MET A 67 7.06 11.15 -4.54
CA MET A 67 6.89 10.99 -3.09
C MET A 67 7.95 11.76 -2.30
N LEU A 68 9.15 11.96 -2.87
CA LEU A 68 10.25 12.67 -2.22
C LEU A 68 9.94 14.16 -2.06
N ASP A 69 9.15 14.73 -2.96
CA ASP A 69 8.74 16.14 -2.92
C ASP A 69 7.64 16.41 -1.87
N LYS A 70 6.96 15.35 -1.40
CA LYS A 70 5.90 15.44 -0.39
C LYS A 70 6.43 15.43 1.05
N VAL A 71 7.72 15.15 1.23
CA VAL A 71 8.32 14.97 2.55
C VAL A 71 9.53 15.88 2.76
N LYS A 72 9.84 16.16 4.02
CA LYS A 72 11.04 16.90 4.44
C LYS A 72 11.75 16.14 5.55
N THR A 73 13.05 16.36 5.69
CA THR A 73 13.82 15.83 6.81
C THR A 73 13.23 16.30 8.14
N GLY A 74 13.13 15.39 9.12
CA GLY A 74 12.49 15.59 10.42
C GLY A 74 10.96 15.47 10.40
N GLN A 75 10.34 15.18 9.26
CA GLN A 75 8.88 15.02 9.18
C GLN A 75 8.44 13.65 9.68
N ALA A 76 7.46 13.65 10.60
CA ALA A 76 6.67 12.48 10.90
C ALA A 76 5.71 12.18 9.74
N ILE A 77 5.72 10.93 9.26
CA ILE A 77 4.91 10.45 8.14
C ILE A 77 4.21 9.15 8.53
N GLU A 78 3.10 8.86 7.85
CA GLU A 78 2.50 7.53 7.80
C GLU A 78 2.78 6.97 6.40
N PHE A 79 3.39 5.78 6.32
CA PHE A 79 3.82 5.21 5.05
C PHE A 79 3.61 3.70 5.02
N THR A 80 3.60 3.15 3.81
CA THR A 80 3.53 1.71 3.58
C THR A 80 4.80 1.28 2.86
N ALA A 81 5.31 0.10 3.18
CA ALA A 81 6.50 -0.43 2.54
C ALA A 81 6.35 -1.92 2.25
N ASP A 82 6.90 -2.35 1.12
CA ASP A 82 6.86 -3.73 0.68
C ASP A 82 8.17 -4.13 -0.01
N ARG A 83 8.39 -5.44 -0.18
CA ARG A 83 9.52 -5.98 -0.92
C ARG A 83 9.18 -6.07 -2.40
N VAL A 84 9.58 -5.05 -3.15
CA VAL A 84 9.44 -4.98 -4.61
C VAL A 84 10.76 -5.34 -5.27
N ASN A 85 10.77 -6.38 -6.11
CA ASN A 85 11.98 -6.86 -6.79
C ASN A 85 13.16 -7.14 -5.83
N GLY A 86 12.88 -7.71 -4.65
CA GLY A 86 13.88 -8.00 -3.63
C GLY A 86 14.37 -6.79 -2.82
N ARG A 87 13.83 -5.59 -3.08
CA ARG A 87 14.21 -4.33 -2.40
C ARG A 87 13.08 -3.80 -1.54
N ILE A 88 13.40 -3.31 -0.35
CA ILE A 88 12.42 -2.68 0.52
C ILE A 88 12.07 -1.30 -0.04
N THR A 89 10.80 -1.12 -0.40
CA THR A 89 10.31 0.00 -1.18
C THR A 89 9.10 0.62 -0.48
N VAL A 90 9.14 1.93 -0.25
CA VAL A 90 7.97 2.71 0.16
C VAL A 90 7.01 2.76 -1.02
N THR A 91 5.82 2.19 -0.82
CA THR A 91 4.77 2.10 -1.83
C THR A 91 3.80 3.25 -1.75
N GLU A 92 3.66 3.87 -0.58
CA GLU A 92 2.79 5.02 -0.39
C GLU A 92 3.20 5.85 0.83
N ILE A 93 2.97 7.16 0.77
CA ILE A 93 3.15 8.11 1.87
C ILE A 93 1.88 8.95 1.94
N LYS A 94 1.34 9.10 3.14
CA LYS A 94 0.16 9.90 3.44
C LYS A 94 0.51 11.36 3.76
#